data_AF-A0A060C518-F1
#
_entry.id   AF-A0A060C518-F1
#
_cell.length_a   1.000
_cell.length_b   1.000
_cell.length_c   1.000
_cell.angle_alpha   90.00
_cell.angle_beta   90.00
_cell.angle_gamma   90.00
#
_symmetry.space_group_name_H-M   'P 1'
#
loop_
_entity.id
_entity.type
_entity.pdbx_description
1 polymer ?
#
loop_
_entity_poly.entity_id
_entity_poly.type
_entity_poly.pdbx_seq_one_letter_code
_entity_poly.pdbx_strand_id
1 'polypeptide(L)'
;VDISGTKGTPVYATGNGVVVRKGYCSGYGNYIEIKHSGGFRSFYAHLSRTMVNAGDRVEIAEQIACVGSTGIATGSHLHYE
;
A
#
# COMPACT_ATOMS: atom_id res chain seq x y z
N VAL A 1 2.16 10.21 5.14
CA VAL A 1 1.37 10.17 6.39
C VAL A 1 1.51 8.79 7.00
N ASP A 2 1.91 8.71 8.26
CA ASP A 2 2.04 7.42 8.96
C ASP A 2 0.81 7.15 9.82
N ILE A 3 0.22 5.97 9.62
CA ILE A 3 -0.99 5.53 10.31
C ILE A 3 -0.62 4.31 11.15
N SER A 4 -0.60 4.48 12.46
CA SER A 4 -0.33 3.39 13.40
C SER A 4 -1.33 2.25 13.23
N GLY A 5 -0.85 1.01 13.22
CA GLY A 5 -1.69 -0.16 13.07
C GLY A 5 -0.98 -1.43 13.49
N THR A 6 -1.74 -2.40 13.97
CA THR A 6 -1.19 -3.73 14.24
C THR A 6 -0.81 -4.41 12.92
N LYS A 7 0.26 -5.22 12.94
CA LYS A 7 0.63 -6.05 11.80
C LYS A 7 -0.57 -6.92 11.40
N GLY A 8 -0.90 -6.93 10.10
CA GLY A 8 -2.04 -7.68 9.57
C GLY A 8 -3.31 -6.85 9.38
N THR A 9 -3.41 -5.65 9.95
CA THR A 9 -4.56 -4.76 9.74
C THR A 9 -4.81 -4.56 8.24
N PRO A 10 -6.05 -4.73 7.75
CA PRO A 10 -6.37 -4.50 6.35
C PRO A 10 -6.03 -3.09 5.86
N VAL A 11 -5.44 -3.00 4.67
CA VAL A 11 -5.18 -1.75 3.96
C VAL A 11 -6.03 -1.74 2.70
N TYR A 12 -6.73 -0.63 2.49
CA TYR A 12 -7.70 -0.47 1.42
C TYR A 12 -7.27 0.61 0.42
N ALA A 13 -7.65 0.45 -0.84
CA ALA A 13 -7.48 1.48 -1.85
C ALA A 13 -8.32 2.72 -1.51
N THR A 14 -7.72 3.90 -1.60
CA THR A 14 -8.39 5.18 -1.29
C THR A 14 -9.25 5.68 -2.45
N GLY A 15 -9.19 5.02 -3.60
CA GLY A 15 -10.00 5.32 -4.77
C GLY A 15 -9.85 4.27 -5.87
N ASN A 16 -10.75 4.33 -6.86
CA ASN A 16 -10.67 3.47 -8.05
C ASN A 16 -9.37 3.76 -8.82
N GLY A 17 -8.71 2.73 -9.33
CA GLY A 17 -7.44 2.91 -10.03
C GLY A 17 -6.84 1.65 -10.61
N VAL A 18 -5.59 1.79 -11.05
CA VAL A 18 -4.77 0.69 -11.54
C VAL A 18 -3.48 0.66 -10.73
N VAL A 19 -3.12 -0.50 -10.22
CA VAL A 19 -1.83 -0.70 -9.56
C VAL A 19 -0.73 -0.52 -10.59
N VAL A 20 0.07 0.51 -10.45
CA VAL A 20 1.16 0.82 -11.38
C VAL A 20 2.49 0.23 -10.92
N ARG A 21 2.69 0.08 -9.60
CA ARG A 21 3.89 -0.55 -9.04
C ARG A 21 3.54 -1.39 -7.82
N LYS A 22 4.23 -2.51 -7.70
CA LYS A 22 4.19 -3.39 -6.54
C LYS A 22 5.57 -4.02 -6.41
N GLY A 23 6.15 -3.98 -5.22
CA GLY A 23 7.50 -4.52 -5.04
C GLY A 23 8.02 -4.37 -3.63
N TYR A 24 9.32 -4.64 -3.49
CA TYR A 24 10.05 -4.47 -2.25
C TYR A 24 11.20 -3.48 -2.46
N CYS A 25 11.39 -2.56 -1.52
CA CYS A 25 12.53 -1.66 -1.44
C CYS A 25 13.08 -1.67 -0.01
N SER A 26 14.39 -1.53 0.19
CA SER A 26 14.98 -1.53 1.54
C SER A 26 14.41 -0.42 2.43
N GLY A 27 14.13 0.76 1.87
CA GLY A 27 13.49 1.87 2.58
C GLY A 27 12.02 1.60 2.90
N TYR A 28 11.21 1.38 1.87
CA TYR A 28 9.75 1.29 2.00
C TYR A 28 9.21 -0.09 2.40
N GLY A 29 10.06 -1.12 2.40
CA GLY A 29 9.60 -2.50 2.54
C GLY A 29 8.75 -2.92 1.34
N ASN A 30 7.73 -3.74 1.61
CA ASN A 30 6.72 -4.03 0.60
C ASN A 30 5.84 -2.81 0.37
N TYR A 31 5.65 -2.46 -0.89
CA TYR A 31 4.86 -1.30 -1.27
C TYR A 31 3.94 -1.56 -2.47
N ILE A 32 2.92 -0.71 -2.58
CA ILE A 32 1.98 -0.64 -3.70
C ILE A 32 1.82 0.84 -4.08
N GLU A 33 1.86 1.14 -5.38
CA GLU A 33 1.51 2.44 -5.94
C GLU A 33 0.31 2.28 -6.88
N ILE A 34 -0.74 3.06 -6.67
CA ILE A 34 -1.98 3.02 -7.44
C ILE A 34 -2.15 4.35 -8.15
N LYS A 35 -2.38 4.29 -9.47
CA LYS A 35 -2.73 5.47 -10.26
C LYS A 35 -4.25 5.57 -10.38
N HIS A 36 -4.78 6.71 -9.99
CA HIS A 36 -6.20 7.02 -10.04
C HIS A 36 -6.53 7.89 -11.26
N SER A 37 -7.83 8.03 -11.53
CA SER A 37 -8.35 9.01 -12.49
C SER A 37 -7.91 10.43 -12.10
N GLY A 38 -7.64 11.28 -13.09
CA GLY A 38 -7.19 12.66 -12.85
C GLY A 38 -5.69 12.83 -12.58
N GLY A 39 -4.90 11.75 -12.68
CA GLY A 39 -3.44 11.81 -12.56
C GLY A 39 -2.91 11.70 -11.12
N PHE A 40 -3.79 11.61 -10.14
CA PHE A 40 -3.44 11.35 -8.75
C PHE A 40 -2.87 9.95 -8.57
N ARG A 41 -2.03 9.80 -7.55
CA ARG A 41 -1.47 8.51 -7.15
C ARG A 41 -1.57 8.38 -5.64
N SER A 42 -1.78 7.15 -5.20
CA SER A 42 -1.63 6.77 -3.80
C SER A 42 -0.49 5.78 -3.67
N PHE A 43 0.27 5.91 -2.58
CA PHE A 43 1.37 5.04 -2.25
C PHE A 43 1.17 4.40 -0.87
N TYR A 44 1.43 3.11 -0.76
CA TYR A 44 1.24 2.33 0.46
C TYR A 44 2.52 1.56 0.75
N ALA A 45 3.15 1.76 1.90
CA ALA A 45 4.42 1.14 2.26
C ALA A 45 4.42 0.47 3.65
N HIS A 46 5.54 -0.17 3.96
CA HIS A 46 5.80 -1.01 5.13
C HIS A 46 4.87 -2.22 5.24
N LEU A 47 4.27 -2.66 4.13
CA LEU A 47 3.24 -3.69 4.12
C LEU A 47 3.79 -5.05 4.55
N SER A 48 2.98 -5.85 5.25
CA SER A 48 3.35 -7.23 5.60
C SER A 48 3.00 -8.23 4.49
N ARG A 49 1.91 -7.96 3.75
CA ARG A 49 1.42 -8.76 2.64
C ARG A 49 0.70 -7.87 1.64
N THR A 50 0.88 -8.14 0.35
CA THR A 50 0.15 -7.52 -0.76
C THR A 50 -0.84 -8.53 -1.35
N MET A 51 -2.03 -8.09 -1.72
CA MET A 51 -3.08 -8.92 -2.31
C MET A 51 -3.27 -8.67 -3.81
N VAL A 52 -2.64 -7.62 -4.34
CA VAL A 52 -2.72 -7.20 -5.74
C VAL A 52 -1.34 -7.18 -6.41
N ASN A 53 -1.34 -7.11 -7.74
CA ASN A 53 -0.16 -7.05 -8.60
C ASN A 53 -0.20 -5.82 -9.52
N ALA A 54 0.96 -5.45 -10.06
CA ALA A 54 1.02 -4.39 -11.07
C ALA A 54 0.18 -4.76 -12.30
N GLY A 55 -0.67 -3.84 -12.74
CA GLY A 55 -1.66 -4.04 -13.81
C GLY A 55 -3.08 -4.31 -13.31
N ASP A 56 -3.26 -4.69 -12.04
CA ASP A 56 -4.59 -4.98 -11.49
C ASP A 56 -5.40 -3.68 -11.36
N ARG A 57 -6.69 -3.77 -11.70
CA ARG A 57 -7.67 -2.72 -11.41
C ARG A 57 -8.17 -2.92 -9.99
N VAL A 58 -8.31 -1.81 -9.27
CA VAL A 58 -8.85 -1.80 -7.91
C VAL A 58 -10.00 -0.82 -7.79
N GLU A 59 -10.94 -1.12 -6.91
CA GLU A 59 -12.04 -0.26 -6.52
C GLU A 59 -11.77 0.46 -5.20
N ILE A 60 -12.44 1.58 -4.98
CA ILE A 60 -12.43 2.28 -3.69
C ILE A 60 -12.88 1.32 -2.58
N ALA A 61 -12.18 1.35 -1.45
CA ALA A 61 -12.39 0.45 -0.33
C ALA A 61 -12.12 -1.04 -0.62
N GLU A 62 -11.51 -1.39 -1.76
CA GLU A 62 -10.99 -2.74 -2.00
C GLU A 62 -9.76 -3.00 -1.15
N GLN A 63 -9.70 -4.17 -0.50
CA GLN A 63 -8.54 -4.55 0.29
C GLN A 63 -7.37 -4.93 -0.63
N ILE A 64 -6.28 -4.19 -0.53
CA ILE A 64 -5.10 -4.34 -1.39
C ILE A 64 -3.90 -4.94 -0.66
N ALA A 65 -3.86 -4.83 0.67
CA ALA A 65 -2.72 -5.26 1.47
C ALA A 65 -3.06 -5.40 2.97
N CYS A 66 -2.01 -5.69 3.75
CA CYS A 66 -2.02 -5.65 5.20
C CYS A 66 -0.88 -4.79 5.73
N VAL A 67 -1.14 -4.03 6.80
CA VAL A 67 -0.15 -3.28 7.58
C VAL A 67 0.98 -4.20 8.02
N GLY A 68 2.20 -3.68 8.03
CA GLY A 68 3.37 -4.41 8.50
C GLY A 68 4.43 -3.48 9.07
N SER A 69 5.65 -3.98 9.06
CA SER A 69 6.85 -3.28 9.54
C SER A 69 8.05 -3.64 8.68
N THR A 70 7.83 -3.82 7.37
CA THR A 70 8.90 -4.19 6.43
C THR A 70 9.69 -2.98 5.98
N GLY A 71 10.95 -3.17 5.58
CA GLY A 71 11.86 -2.08 5.25
C GLY A 71 12.34 -1.34 6.49
N ILE A 72 12.53 -0.03 6.38
CA ILE A 72 12.93 0.82 7.51
C ILE A 72 11.67 1.28 8.22
N ALA A 73 11.29 0.56 9.29
CA ALA A 73 10.15 0.89 10.13
C ALA A 73 10.49 0.65 11.60
N THR A 74 10.19 1.60 12.48
CA THR A 74 10.42 1.49 13.95
C THR A 74 9.35 0.66 14.66
N GLY A 75 8.22 0.42 14.01
CA GLY A 75 7.09 -0.36 14.50
C GLY A 75 6.08 -0.64 13.40
N SER A 76 5.03 -1.40 13.70
CA SER A 76 3.98 -1.66 12.70
C SER A 76 3.14 -0.41 12.43
N HIS A 77 3.11 0.03 11.18
CA HIS A 77 2.34 1.17 10.71
C HIS A 77 2.19 1.10 9.18
N LEU A 78 1.23 1.86 8.65
CA LEU A 78 1.10 2.13 7.22
C LEU A 78 1.71 3.49 6.91
N HIS A 79 2.67 3.53 6.00
CA HIS A 79 3.08 4.78 5.36
C HIS A 79 2.24 5.00 4.10
N TYR A 80 1.49 6.09 4.08
CA TYR A 80 0.58 6.49 3.00
C TYR A 80 0.98 7.82 2.39
N GLU A 81 1.12 7.91 1.07
CA GLU A 81 1.28 9.17 0.33
C GLU A 81 0.15 9.39 -0.66
#